data_AF-A0A174ZJU4-F1
#
_entry.id   AF-A0A174ZJU4-F1
#
_cell.length_a   1.000
_cell.length_b   1.000
_cell.length_c   1.000
_cell.angle_alpha   90.00
_cell.angle_beta   90.00
_cell.angle_gamma   90.00
#
_symmetry.space_group_name_H-M   'P 1'
#
loop_
_entity.id
_entity.type
_entity.pdbx_description
1 polymer ?
#
loop_
_entity_poly.entity_id
_entity_poly.type
_entity_poly.pdbx_seq_one_letter_code
_entity_poly.pdbx_strand_id
1 'polypeptide(L)'
;MAFIDTYFKEVEQRFAVMKQEREPLEQAARLLFEAEKEHHTIYTFGSGHSHMIGQDIYARAGGYAKVYPINEIEMTLATHPTKSTTLERTASYADVLDAIYTIEAGDVLLVTSNSGRNPLVIEYTMRAREKGARIIVITSLSHSKTIASRHESGLRLFELADVILDNHAPYGDATTPIDEATSMGPVSTLTGCFLAQCVMGRFVELLKEHGMEAPVFASSNMDGADERNRELFDKYVIKTVK
;
A
#
# COMPACT_ATOMS: atom_id res chain seq x y z
N MET A 1 -9.47 31.59 3.42
CA MET A 1 -8.95 30.94 4.64
C MET A 1 -7.45 30.78 4.48
N ALA A 2 -6.68 30.75 5.57
CA ALA A 2 -5.25 30.45 5.45
C ALA A 2 -5.06 29.02 4.92
N PHE A 3 -3.92 28.75 4.27
CA PHE A 3 -3.59 27.42 3.73
C PHE A 3 -3.74 26.32 4.80
N ILE A 4 -3.21 26.57 5.99
CA ILE A 4 -3.19 25.61 7.11
C ILE A 4 -4.61 25.20 7.51
N ASP A 5 -5.51 26.17 7.73
CA ASP A 5 -6.89 25.88 8.14
C ASP A 5 -7.66 25.11 7.06
N THR A 6 -7.41 25.46 5.80
CA THR A 6 -8.02 24.77 4.66
C THR A 6 -7.52 23.33 4.59
N TYR A 7 -6.21 23.13 4.72
CA TYR A 7 -5.61 21.81 4.66
C TYR A 7 -6.05 20.90 5.83
N PHE A 8 -6.17 21.43 7.05
CA PHE A 8 -6.74 20.69 8.18
C PHE A 8 -8.15 20.21 7.88
N LYS A 9 -9.01 21.10 7.38
CA LYS A 9 -10.37 20.75 6.99
C LYS A 9 -10.39 19.67 5.90
N GLU A 10 -9.54 19.78 4.88
CA GLU A 10 -9.47 18.79 3.80
C GLU A 10 -9.05 17.40 4.30
N VAL A 11 -8.08 17.33 5.23
CA VAL A 11 -7.65 16.06 5.84
C VAL A 11 -8.75 15.49 6.74
N GLU A 12 -9.33 16.29 7.63
CA GLU A 12 -10.39 15.87 8.56
C GLU A 12 -11.62 15.35 7.83
N GLN A 13 -12.04 16.02 6.74
CA GLN A 13 -13.20 15.59 5.94
C GLN A 13 -12.98 14.21 5.32
N ARG A 14 -11.79 13.94 4.77
CA ARG A 14 -11.49 12.64 4.17
C ARG A 14 -11.47 11.53 5.21
N PHE A 15 -10.83 11.76 6.36
CA PHE A 15 -10.90 10.81 7.46
C PHE A 15 -12.32 10.59 7.99
N ALA A 16 -13.16 11.63 8.02
CA ALA A 16 -14.56 11.48 8.41
C ALA A 16 -15.34 10.57 7.45
N VAL A 17 -15.11 10.69 6.14
CA VAL A 17 -15.73 9.82 5.12
C VAL A 17 -15.21 8.39 5.25
N MET A 18 -13.90 8.18 5.28
CA MET A 18 -13.28 6.85 5.38
C MET A 18 -13.73 6.08 6.62
N LYS A 19 -13.98 6.77 7.75
CA LYS A 19 -14.49 6.14 8.98
C LYS A 19 -15.87 5.46 8.80
N GLN A 20 -16.64 5.86 7.79
CA GLN A 20 -17.92 5.25 7.45
C GLN A 20 -17.75 4.03 6.52
N GLU A 21 -16.61 3.90 5.83
CA GLU A 21 -16.32 2.84 4.86
C GLU A 21 -15.67 1.62 5.53
N ARG A 22 -16.35 1.08 6.53
CA ARG A 22 -15.82 -0.04 7.34
C ARG A 22 -15.75 -1.36 6.57
N GLU A 23 -16.71 -1.61 5.68
CA GLU A 23 -16.81 -2.88 4.99
C GLU A 23 -15.57 -3.20 4.13
N PRO A 24 -15.05 -2.29 3.27
CA PRO A 24 -13.80 -2.54 2.56
C PRO A 24 -12.61 -2.81 3.48
N LEU A 25 -12.52 -2.12 4.63
CA LEU A 25 -11.45 -2.35 5.61
C LEU A 25 -11.54 -3.76 6.23
N GLU A 26 -12.75 -4.19 6.60
CA GLU A 26 -13.00 -5.55 7.11
C GLU A 26 -12.70 -6.61 6.04
N GLN A 27 -13.09 -6.39 4.79
CA GLN A 27 -12.83 -7.32 3.69
C GLN A 27 -11.32 -7.44 3.41
N ALA A 28 -10.59 -6.31 3.37
CA ALA A 28 -9.14 -6.30 3.21
C ALA A 28 -8.45 -7.05 4.37
N ALA A 29 -8.82 -6.77 5.62
CA ALA A 29 -8.27 -7.45 6.79
C ALA A 29 -8.54 -8.97 6.78
N ARG A 30 -9.73 -9.39 6.31
CA ARG A 30 -10.07 -10.81 6.13
C ARG A 30 -9.22 -11.49 5.06
N LEU A 31 -8.92 -10.81 3.95
CA LEU A 31 -8.02 -11.37 2.94
C LEU A 31 -6.61 -11.61 3.53
N LEU A 32 -6.08 -10.67 4.31
CA LEU A 32 -4.81 -10.86 5.00
C LEU A 32 -4.87 -12.00 6.03
N PHE A 33 -5.98 -12.10 6.76
CA PHE A 33 -6.21 -13.16 7.73
C PHE A 33 -6.23 -14.55 7.10
N GLU A 34 -6.99 -14.76 6.02
CA GLU A 34 -7.04 -16.07 5.35
C GLU A 34 -5.68 -16.41 4.71
N ALA A 35 -4.95 -15.44 4.17
CA ALA A 35 -3.61 -15.65 3.67
C ALA A 35 -2.65 -16.12 4.77
N GLU A 36 -2.63 -15.44 5.92
CA GLU A 36 -1.78 -15.81 7.05
C GLU A 36 -2.13 -17.19 7.63
N LYS A 37 -3.43 -17.51 7.70
CA LYS A 37 -3.94 -18.79 8.18
C LYS A 37 -3.47 -19.97 7.33
N GLU A 38 -3.35 -19.77 6.02
CA GLU A 38 -2.83 -20.77 5.07
C GLU A 38 -1.33 -20.57 4.77
N HIS A 39 -0.63 -19.75 5.57
CA HIS A 39 0.82 -19.49 5.49
C HIS A 39 1.30 -18.84 4.18
N HIS A 40 0.42 -18.06 3.53
CA HIS A 40 0.76 -17.25 2.36
C HIS A 40 1.42 -15.91 2.75
N THR A 41 1.98 -15.26 1.74
CA THR A 41 2.78 -14.04 1.88
C THR A 41 1.92 -12.78 1.68
N ILE A 42 2.15 -11.79 2.53
CA ILE A 42 1.56 -10.44 2.39
C ILE A 42 2.60 -9.53 1.74
N TYR A 43 2.39 -9.23 0.47
CA TYR A 43 3.20 -8.29 -0.28
C TYR A 43 2.59 -6.89 -0.28
N THR A 44 3.45 -5.87 -0.31
CA THR A 44 3.03 -4.50 -0.62
C THR A 44 3.75 -3.99 -1.86
N PHE A 45 3.08 -3.18 -2.68
CA PHE A 45 3.68 -2.67 -3.91
C PHE A 45 3.18 -1.27 -4.25
N GLY A 46 4.07 -0.40 -4.70
CA GLY A 46 3.74 0.95 -5.15
C GLY A 46 4.93 1.64 -5.78
N SER A 47 4.68 2.50 -6.76
CA SER A 47 5.73 3.30 -7.44
C SER A 47 5.60 4.78 -7.10
N GLY A 48 6.69 5.53 -7.25
CA GLY A 48 6.71 6.96 -6.90
C GLY A 48 6.42 7.15 -5.42
N HIS A 49 5.60 8.13 -5.03
CA HIS A 49 5.25 8.34 -3.62
C HIS A 49 4.43 7.20 -3.00
N SER A 50 3.72 6.41 -3.81
CA SER A 50 2.88 5.31 -3.31
C SER A 50 3.68 4.17 -2.67
N HIS A 51 5.00 4.07 -2.93
CA HIS A 51 5.87 3.10 -2.24
C HIS A 51 5.88 3.31 -0.70
N MET A 52 5.68 4.56 -0.26
CA MET A 52 5.69 4.92 1.16
C MET A 52 4.58 4.23 1.95
N ILE A 53 3.48 3.81 1.32
CA ILE A 53 2.39 3.13 2.01
C ILE A 53 2.81 1.73 2.45
N GLY A 54 3.51 0.99 1.59
CA GLY A 54 4.09 -0.30 1.94
C GLY A 54 5.19 -0.15 2.99
N GLN A 55 6.04 0.87 2.85
CA GLN A 55 7.06 1.19 3.85
C GLN A 55 6.47 1.57 5.22
N ASP A 56 5.35 2.30 5.26
CA ASP A 56 4.72 2.75 6.50
C ASP A 56 4.24 1.58 7.38
N ILE A 57 4.01 0.40 6.82
CA ILE A 57 3.62 -0.81 7.58
C ILE A 57 4.73 -1.85 7.68
N TYR A 58 5.92 -1.58 7.14
CA TYR A 58 7.06 -2.49 7.15
C TYR A 58 8.05 -2.18 8.28
N ALA A 59 8.49 -3.22 8.99
CA ALA A 59 9.63 -3.18 9.92
C ALA A 59 9.66 -1.97 10.88
N ARG A 60 8.50 -1.64 11.49
CA ARG A 60 8.34 -0.49 12.40
C ARG A 60 7.74 -0.89 13.73
N ALA A 61 7.90 -0.04 14.74
CA ALA A 61 7.17 -0.15 16.00
C ALA A 61 5.65 -0.18 15.77
N GLY A 62 4.97 -1.15 16.40
CA GLY A 62 3.54 -1.42 16.20
C GLY A 62 3.20 -2.12 14.88
N GLY A 63 4.19 -2.39 14.02
CA GLY A 63 4.01 -3.07 12.75
C GLY A 63 4.01 -4.59 12.89
N TYR A 64 3.18 -5.24 12.09
CA TYR A 64 3.18 -6.70 11.93
C TYR A 64 4.46 -7.14 11.22
N ALA A 65 5.10 -8.20 11.72
CA ALA A 65 6.45 -8.56 11.29
C ALA A 65 6.53 -9.23 9.92
N LYS A 66 5.44 -9.83 9.44
CA LYS A 66 5.41 -10.63 8.20
C LYS A 66 4.81 -9.87 7.02
N VAL A 67 5.29 -8.64 6.78
CA VAL A 67 4.96 -7.86 5.59
C VAL A 67 6.20 -7.76 4.71
N TYR A 68 6.05 -8.05 3.41
CA TYR A 68 7.16 -8.11 2.47
C TYR A 68 6.99 -7.04 1.38
N PRO A 69 7.63 -5.87 1.51
CA PRO A 69 7.49 -4.81 0.53
C PRO A 69 8.28 -5.11 -0.75
N ILE A 70 7.60 -4.96 -1.88
CA ILE A 70 8.19 -4.90 -3.22
C ILE A 70 8.60 -3.44 -3.44
N ASN A 71 9.81 -3.10 -3.01
CA ASN A 71 10.25 -1.72 -2.87
C ASN A 71 11.68 -1.52 -3.38
N GLU A 72 11.86 -1.75 -4.68
CA GLU A 72 13.14 -1.48 -5.32
C GLU A 72 13.44 0.01 -5.44
N ILE A 73 14.71 0.36 -5.27
CA ILE A 73 15.15 1.75 -5.10
C ILE A 73 14.83 2.64 -6.32
N GLU A 74 14.84 2.08 -7.52
CA GLU A 74 14.51 2.77 -8.77
C GLU A 74 13.03 3.12 -8.93
N MET A 75 12.14 2.45 -8.18
CA MET A 75 10.72 2.79 -8.13
C MET A 75 10.43 3.92 -7.14
N THR A 76 11.42 4.30 -6.32
CA THR A 76 11.31 5.37 -5.32
C THR A 76 11.87 6.71 -5.86
N LEU A 77 11.81 7.74 -5.02
CA LEU A 77 12.44 9.04 -5.29
C LEU A 77 13.86 9.16 -4.72
N ALA A 78 14.41 8.09 -4.13
CA ALA A 78 15.68 8.14 -3.40
C ALA A 78 16.91 8.37 -4.28
N THR A 79 16.84 8.03 -5.58
CA THR A 79 18.00 8.10 -6.48
C THR A 79 17.94 9.26 -7.48
N HIS A 80 16.79 9.51 -8.10
CA HIS A 80 16.63 10.60 -9.06
C HIS A 80 15.15 11.04 -9.15
N PRO A 81 14.86 12.35 -9.20
CA PRO A 81 13.51 12.89 -9.02
C PRO A 81 12.47 12.41 -10.06
N THR A 82 12.90 12.04 -11.27
CA THR A 82 12.00 11.61 -12.35
C THR A 82 12.13 10.13 -12.72
N LYS A 83 13.05 9.39 -12.10
CA LYS A 83 13.38 8.01 -12.51
C LYS A 83 12.18 7.08 -12.34
N SER A 84 11.53 7.13 -11.18
CA SER A 84 10.32 6.34 -10.91
C SER A 84 9.20 6.66 -11.89
N THR A 85 9.00 7.93 -12.28
CA THR A 85 7.98 8.31 -13.27
C THR A 85 8.24 7.70 -14.66
N THR A 86 9.49 7.69 -15.10
CA THR A 86 9.86 7.05 -16.38
C THR A 86 9.68 5.54 -16.28
N LEU A 87 10.13 4.94 -15.17
CA LEU A 87 10.05 3.50 -14.96
C LEU A 87 8.61 2.98 -14.84
N GLU A 88 7.73 3.73 -14.17
CA GLU A 88 6.31 3.38 -14.00
C GLU A 88 5.59 3.23 -15.35
N ARG A 89 6.12 3.84 -16.42
CA ARG A 89 5.61 3.75 -17.79
C ARG A 89 6.18 2.57 -18.58
N THR A 90 7.04 1.76 -17.99
CA THR A 90 7.70 0.61 -18.63
C THR A 90 7.12 -0.69 -18.08
N ALA A 91 6.13 -1.26 -18.78
CA ALA A 91 5.47 -2.51 -18.38
C ALA A 91 6.46 -3.67 -18.19
N SER A 92 7.43 -3.80 -19.11
CA SER A 92 8.43 -4.88 -19.10
C SER A 92 9.35 -4.88 -17.87
N TYR A 93 9.33 -3.82 -17.05
CA TYR A 93 10.01 -3.87 -15.76
C TYR A 93 9.41 -4.91 -14.80
N ALA A 94 8.16 -5.33 -15.04
CA ALA A 94 7.55 -6.46 -14.35
C ALA A 94 8.36 -7.76 -14.48
N ASP A 95 9.11 -7.96 -15.58
CA ASP A 95 9.97 -9.13 -15.77
C ASP A 95 11.10 -9.18 -14.73
N VAL A 96 11.64 -8.01 -14.35
CA VAL A 96 12.67 -7.89 -13.31
C VAL A 96 12.06 -8.22 -11.95
N LEU A 97 10.87 -7.69 -11.67
CA LEU A 97 10.17 -7.97 -10.42
C LEU A 97 9.82 -9.45 -10.28
N ASP A 98 9.37 -10.10 -11.36
CA ASP A 98 9.11 -11.55 -11.38
C ASP A 98 10.35 -12.40 -11.15
N ALA A 99 11.54 -11.90 -11.52
CA ALA A 99 12.80 -12.61 -11.31
C ALA A 99 13.30 -12.55 -9.86
N ILE A 100 12.90 -11.54 -9.08
CA ILE A 100 13.41 -11.29 -7.72
C ILE A 100 12.34 -11.46 -6.62
N TYR A 101 11.06 -11.43 -6.98
CA TYR A 101 9.93 -11.68 -6.09
C TYR A 101 9.10 -12.88 -6.58
N THR A 102 8.78 -13.79 -5.67
CA THR A 102 7.97 -14.98 -5.96
C THR A 102 6.59 -14.81 -5.36
N ILE A 103 5.65 -14.32 -6.18
CA ILE A 103 4.22 -14.32 -5.85
C ILE A 103 3.63 -15.67 -6.27
N GLU A 104 2.91 -16.30 -5.35
CA GLU A 104 2.25 -17.59 -5.52
C GLU A 104 0.72 -17.48 -5.32
N ALA A 105 0.00 -18.54 -5.69
CA ALA A 105 -1.44 -18.61 -5.46
C ALA A 105 -1.75 -18.53 -3.96
N GLY A 106 -2.71 -17.70 -3.58
CA GLY A 106 -3.09 -17.48 -2.18
C GLY A 106 -2.36 -16.34 -1.48
N ASP A 107 -1.25 -15.84 -2.04
CA ASP A 107 -0.62 -14.60 -1.58
C ASP A 107 -1.57 -13.40 -1.70
N VAL A 108 -1.31 -12.36 -0.90
CA VAL A 108 -2.04 -11.09 -1.00
C VAL A 108 -1.09 -9.99 -1.44
N LEU A 109 -1.48 -9.26 -2.48
CA LEU A 109 -0.80 -8.06 -2.94
C LEU A 109 -1.61 -6.82 -2.57
N LEU A 110 -1.12 -6.07 -1.58
CA LEU A 110 -1.61 -4.71 -1.28
C LEU A 110 -0.88 -3.72 -2.16
N VAL A 111 -1.53 -3.29 -3.23
CA VAL A 111 -0.96 -2.38 -4.23
C VAL A 111 -1.53 -0.98 -4.10
N THR A 112 -0.66 0.03 -4.16
CA THR A 112 -1.03 1.44 -4.07
C THR A 112 -0.67 2.19 -5.34
N SER A 113 -1.64 2.87 -5.94
CA SER A 113 -1.40 3.90 -6.95
C SER A 113 -2.54 4.89 -6.97
N ASN A 114 -2.23 6.18 -6.79
CA ASN A 114 -3.26 7.21 -6.71
C ASN A 114 -4.05 7.35 -8.03
N SER A 115 -3.36 7.29 -9.17
CA SER A 115 -4.00 7.36 -10.48
C SER A 115 -4.40 5.98 -11.02
N GLY A 116 -3.64 4.93 -10.67
CA GLY A 116 -3.87 3.57 -11.14
C GLY A 116 -3.80 3.43 -12.66
N ARG A 117 -3.08 4.29 -13.38
CA ARG A 117 -3.11 4.34 -14.86
C ARG A 117 -1.85 3.83 -15.56
N ASN A 118 -0.73 3.74 -14.85
CA ASN A 118 0.57 3.56 -15.50
C ASN A 118 0.91 2.07 -15.69
N PRO A 119 1.56 1.72 -16.82
CA PRO A 119 1.80 0.34 -17.22
C PRO A 119 2.40 -0.59 -16.16
N LEU A 120 3.51 -0.22 -15.51
CA LEU A 120 4.23 -1.14 -14.62
C LEU A 120 3.34 -1.67 -13.47
N VAL A 121 2.62 -0.77 -12.81
CA VAL A 121 1.81 -1.14 -11.64
C VAL A 121 0.65 -2.03 -12.06
N ILE A 122 0.04 -1.74 -13.22
CA ILE A 122 -1.05 -2.53 -13.78
C ILE A 122 -0.55 -3.90 -14.22
N GLU A 123 0.52 -3.96 -15.01
CA GLU A 123 1.12 -5.17 -15.55
C GLU A 123 1.51 -6.15 -14.44
N TYR A 124 2.27 -5.68 -13.45
CA TYR A 124 2.70 -6.55 -12.36
C TYR A 124 1.53 -7.05 -11.50
N THR A 125 0.49 -6.22 -11.33
CA THR A 125 -0.73 -6.62 -10.61
C THR A 125 -1.56 -7.64 -11.40
N MET A 126 -1.63 -7.50 -12.73
CA MET A 126 -2.28 -8.48 -13.62
C MET A 126 -1.58 -9.84 -13.51
N ARG A 127 -0.24 -9.86 -13.60
CA ARG A 127 0.56 -11.09 -13.43
C ARG A 127 0.39 -11.74 -12.06
N ALA A 128 0.37 -10.94 -10.99
CA ALA A 128 0.11 -11.45 -9.64
C ALA A 128 -1.27 -12.13 -9.56
N ARG A 129 -2.30 -11.50 -10.14
CA ARG A 129 -3.66 -12.05 -10.19
C ARG A 129 -3.72 -13.33 -11.02
N GLU A 130 -3.03 -13.39 -12.16
CA GLU A 130 -2.93 -14.59 -13.00
C GLU A 130 -2.27 -15.77 -12.26
N LYS A 131 -1.32 -15.49 -11.37
CA LYS A 131 -0.71 -16.49 -10.47
C LYS A 131 -1.63 -16.91 -9.31
N GLY A 132 -2.79 -16.28 -9.15
CA GLY A 132 -3.78 -16.60 -8.11
C GLY A 132 -3.65 -15.79 -6.82
N ALA A 133 -2.89 -14.68 -6.82
CA ALA A 133 -2.85 -13.77 -5.68
C ALA A 133 -4.15 -12.96 -5.56
N ARG A 134 -4.50 -12.61 -4.32
CA ARG A 134 -5.61 -11.70 -3.99
C ARG A 134 -5.12 -10.26 -4.01
N ILE A 135 -5.90 -9.36 -4.58
CA ILE A 135 -5.49 -7.98 -4.83
C ILE A 135 -6.27 -7.00 -3.95
N ILE A 136 -5.57 -6.24 -3.10
CA ILE A 136 -6.11 -5.09 -2.37
C ILE A 136 -5.53 -3.83 -2.99
N VAL A 137 -6.38 -2.91 -3.44
CA VAL A 137 -5.94 -1.67 -4.10
C VAL A 137 -6.23 -0.46 -3.22
N ILE A 138 -5.20 0.33 -2.89
CA ILE A 138 -5.34 1.70 -2.37
C ILE A 138 -5.19 2.67 -3.54
N THR A 139 -6.22 3.47 -3.83
CA THR A 139 -6.23 4.41 -4.96
C THR A 139 -7.13 5.62 -4.70
N SER A 140 -7.08 6.65 -5.54
CA SER A 140 -8.13 7.66 -5.60
C SER A 140 -9.13 7.26 -6.68
N LEU A 141 -10.36 6.91 -6.30
CA LEU A 141 -11.38 6.60 -7.31
C LEU A 141 -11.77 7.85 -8.10
N SER A 142 -11.80 9.02 -7.45
CA SER A 142 -12.08 10.31 -8.10
C SER A 142 -11.04 10.65 -9.18
N HIS A 143 -9.77 10.35 -8.93
CA HIS A 143 -8.72 10.51 -9.92
C HIS A 143 -8.80 9.41 -10.97
N SER A 144 -8.79 8.14 -10.57
CA SER A 144 -8.63 7.01 -11.50
C SER A 144 -9.80 6.90 -12.49
N LYS A 145 -11.05 7.18 -12.06
CA LYS A 145 -12.22 7.11 -12.94
C LYS A 145 -12.25 8.20 -14.02
N THR A 146 -11.54 9.32 -13.84
CA THR A 146 -11.57 10.48 -14.76
C THR A 146 -10.48 10.45 -15.83
N ILE A 147 -9.58 9.47 -15.78
CA ILE A 147 -8.43 9.35 -16.69
C ILE A 147 -8.45 8.04 -17.45
N ALA A 148 -7.88 8.06 -18.66
CA ALA A 148 -7.65 6.85 -19.45
C ALA A 148 -6.41 6.10 -18.94
N SER A 149 -6.47 4.76 -18.99
CA SER A 149 -5.29 3.92 -18.79
C SER A 149 -4.19 4.25 -19.80
N ARG A 150 -2.94 4.03 -19.40
CA ARG A 150 -1.77 4.03 -20.29
C ARG A 150 -1.25 2.62 -20.54
N HIS A 151 -1.80 1.61 -19.87
CA HIS A 151 -1.48 0.22 -20.13
C HIS A 151 -2.23 -0.28 -21.37
N GLU A 152 -1.65 -1.23 -22.10
CA GLU A 152 -2.23 -1.76 -23.34
C GLU A 152 -3.57 -2.50 -23.14
N SER A 153 -3.79 -3.06 -21.95
CA SER A 153 -5.06 -3.70 -21.60
C SER A 153 -6.23 -2.73 -21.51
N GLY A 154 -5.98 -1.41 -21.43
CA GLY A 154 -6.99 -0.39 -21.21
C GLY A 154 -7.53 -0.32 -19.77
N LEU A 155 -7.16 -1.28 -18.90
CA LEU A 155 -7.58 -1.34 -17.50
C LEU A 155 -6.83 -0.32 -16.64
N ARG A 156 -7.48 0.12 -15.57
CA ARG A 156 -6.87 0.83 -14.44
C ARG A 156 -6.75 -0.10 -13.26
N LEU A 157 -5.86 0.23 -12.34
CA LEU A 157 -5.52 -0.62 -11.20
C LEU A 157 -6.73 -1.06 -10.37
N PHE A 158 -7.68 -0.16 -10.11
CA PHE A 158 -8.87 -0.50 -9.31
C PHE A 158 -9.77 -1.56 -9.96
N GLU A 159 -9.67 -1.73 -11.29
CA GLU A 159 -10.45 -2.73 -12.04
C GLU A 159 -9.88 -4.15 -11.88
N LEU A 160 -8.68 -4.28 -11.29
CA LEU A 160 -8.01 -5.55 -10.95
C LEU A 160 -8.22 -5.98 -9.49
N ALA A 161 -8.83 -5.12 -8.67
CA ALA A 161 -8.95 -5.30 -7.24
C ALA A 161 -9.98 -6.38 -6.87
N ASP A 162 -9.67 -7.17 -5.85
CA ASP A 162 -10.70 -7.89 -5.09
C ASP A 162 -11.32 -6.99 -4.01
N VAL A 163 -10.53 -6.08 -3.44
CA VAL A 163 -10.99 -5.04 -2.50
C VAL A 163 -10.36 -3.70 -2.87
N ILE A 164 -11.19 -2.65 -2.96
CA ILE A 164 -10.75 -1.29 -3.22
C ILE A 164 -10.86 -0.49 -1.91
N LEU A 165 -9.78 0.21 -1.56
CA LEU A 165 -9.70 1.18 -0.48
C LEU A 165 -9.51 2.56 -1.12
N ASP A 166 -10.58 3.36 -1.16
CA ASP A 166 -10.53 4.71 -1.73
C ASP A 166 -9.84 5.66 -0.74
N ASN A 167 -8.76 6.30 -1.19
CA ASN A 167 -8.01 7.26 -0.41
C ASN A 167 -8.65 8.67 -0.45
N HIS A 168 -9.72 8.86 -1.23
CA HIS A 168 -10.47 10.10 -1.37
C HIS A 168 -9.63 11.33 -1.75
N ALA A 169 -8.41 11.14 -2.26
CA ALA A 169 -7.63 12.22 -2.83
C ALA A 169 -8.36 12.75 -4.07
N PRO A 170 -8.39 14.07 -4.32
CA PRO A 170 -9.02 14.61 -5.51
C PRO A 170 -8.20 14.29 -6.77
N TYR A 171 -8.75 14.59 -7.94
CA TYR A 171 -7.96 14.63 -9.17
C TYR A 171 -6.74 15.55 -8.97
N GLY A 172 -5.56 15.05 -9.37
CA GLY A 172 -4.29 15.77 -9.16
C GLY A 172 -3.70 15.70 -7.76
N ASP A 173 -4.41 15.15 -6.74
CA ASP A 173 -3.94 15.06 -5.35
C ASP A 173 -3.50 16.41 -4.78
N ALA A 174 -4.21 17.48 -5.11
CA ALA A 174 -4.00 18.80 -4.52
C ALA A 174 -5.34 19.28 -3.97
N THR A 175 -5.43 19.47 -2.66
CA THR A 175 -6.70 19.78 -1.98
C THR A 175 -6.89 21.26 -1.70
N THR A 176 -5.81 22.04 -1.71
CA THR A 176 -5.82 23.42 -1.22
C THR A 176 -5.42 24.38 -2.33
N PRO A 177 -6.36 25.13 -2.91
CA PRO A 177 -6.06 26.23 -3.82
C PRO A 177 -5.35 27.38 -3.08
N ILE A 178 -4.30 27.93 -3.69
CA ILE A 178 -3.59 29.13 -3.22
C ILE A 178 -4.03 30.34 -4.05
N ASP A 179 -4.09 30.16 -5.37
CA ASP A 179 -4.57 31.12 -6.35
C ASP A 179 -5.18 30.39 -7.57
N GLU A 180 -5.48 31.11 -8.66
CA GLU A 180 -6.11 30.54 -9.87
C GLU A 180 -5.22 29.51 -10.59
N ALA A 181 -3.90 29.58 -10.44
CA ALA A 181 -2.94 28.72 -11.13
C ALA A 181 -2.30 27.66 -10.22
N THR A 182 -2.38 27.85 -8.90
CA THR A 182 -1.61 27.09 -7.92
C THR A 182 -2.50 26.40 -6.92
N SER A 183 -2.38 25.08 -6.83
CA SER A 183 -2.94 24.27 -5.76
C SER A 183 -1.91 23.27 -5.24
N MET A 184 -1.94 23.01 -3.93
CA MET A 184 -1.07 22.03 -3.28
C MET A 184 -1.77 21.42 -2.06
N GLY A 185 -1.03 20.69 -1.23
CA GLY A 185 -1.58 19.93 -0.11
C GLY A 185 -2.04 18.54 -0.58
N PRO A 186 -1.11 17.63 -0.89
CA PRO A 186 -1.43 16.26 -1.20
C PRO A 186 -1.87 15.50 0.03
N VAL A 187 -2.87 14.64 -0.13
CA VAL A 187 -3.47 13.86 0.97
C VAL A 187 -3.35 12.37 0.74
N SER A 188 -3.03 11.93 -0.48
CA SER A 188 -3.01 10.50 -0.84
C SER A 188 -2.07 9.66 0.03
N THR A 189 -0.91 10.20 0.44
CA THR A 189 0.01 9.49 1.34
C THR A 189 -0.56 9.38 2.75
N LEU A 190 -1.08 10.47 3.32
CA LEU A 190 -1.65 10.47 4.68
C LEU A 190 -2.82 9.51 4.79
N THR A 191 -3.72 9.58 3.81
CA THR A 191 -4.92 8.76 3.73
C THR A 191 -4.62 7.32 3.39
N GLY A 192 -3.66 7.06 2.50
CA GLY A 192 -3.17 5.72 2.20
C GLY A 192 -2.54 5.03 3.42
N CYS A 193 -1.69 5.74 4.17
CA CYS A 193 -1.09 5.20 5.40
C CYS A 193 -2.18 4.92 6.44
N PHE A 194 -3.14 5.84 6.60
CA PHE A 194 -4.28 5.64 7.51
C PHE A 194 -5.06 4.35 7.17
N LEU A 195 -5.43 4.16 5.90
CA LEU A 195 -6.15 2.97 5.46
C LEU A 195 -5.33 1.69 5.68
N ALA A 196 -4.04 1.70 5.33
CA ALA A 196 -3.15 0.56 5.53
C ALA A 196 -3.04 0.20 7.03
N GLN A 197 -2.87 1.17 7.91
CA GLN A 197 -2.82 0.94 9.36
C GLN A 197 -4.15 0.42 9.92
N CYS A 198 -5.29 0.91 9.43
CA CYS A 198 -6.60 0.37 9.81
C CYS A 198 -6.75 -1.11 9.42
N VAL A 199 -6.35 -1.47 8.19
CA VAL A 199 -6.38 -2.85 7.71
C VAL A 199 -5.45 -3.74 8.53
N MET A 200 -4.21 -3.32 8.77
CA MET A 200 -3.24 -4.08 9.56
C MET A 200 -3.69 -4.28 11.01
N GLY A 201 -4.26 -3.24 11.63
CA GLY A 201 -4.82 -3.32 12.97
C GLY A 201 -5.95 -4.35 13.05
N ARG A 202 -6.93 -4.27 12.14
CA ARG A 202 -8.05 -5.22 12.11
C ARG A 202 -7.60 -6.64 11.79
N PHE A 203 -6.63 -6.81 10.89
CA PHE A 203 -6.02 -8.10 10.59
C PHE A 203 -5.36 -8.72 11.83
N VAL A 204 -4.60 -7.95 12.61
CA VAL A 204 -3.99 -8.42 13.86
C VAL A 204 -5.06 -8.78 14.91
N GLU A 205 -6.15 -8.01 15.01
CA GLU A 205 -7.28 -8.37 15.86
C GLU A 205 -7.88 -9.72 15.46
N LEU A 206 -8.12 -9.95 14.16
CA LEU A 206 -8.63 -11.23 13.65
C LEU A 206 -7.70 -12.40 14.01
N LEU A 207 -6.38 -12.24 13.89
CA LEU A 207 -5.43 -13.27 14.32
C LEU A 207 -5.58 -13.61 15.81
N LYS A 208 -5.69 -12.58 16.67
CA LYS A 208 -5.87 -12.77 18.12
C LYS A 208 -7.23 -13.40 18.47
N GLU A 209 -8.30 -12.97 17.82
CA GLU A 209 -9.65 -13.54 17.99
C GLU A 209 -9.69 -15.04 17.68
N HIS A 210 -8.81 -15.52 16.78
CA HIS A 210 -8.71 -16.93 16.39
C HIS A 210 -7.55 -17.68 17.08
N GLY A 211 -6.92 -17.08 18.09
CA GLY A 211 -5.85 -17.72 18.88
C GLY A 211 -4.52 -17.91 18.12
N MET A 212 -4.31 -17.18 17.03
CA MET A 212 -3.09 -17.25 16.22
C MET A 212 -1.98 -16.33 16.75
N GLU A 213 -0.73 -16.65 16.39
CA GLU A 213 0.40 -15.76 16.64
C GLU A 213 0.19 -14.45 15.84
N ALA A 214 0.49 -13.32 16.48
CA ALA A 214 0.50 -12.03 15.81
C ALA A 214 1.80 -11.32 16.15
N PRO A 215 2.90 -11.61 15.42
CA PRO A 215 4.19 -11.01 15.68
C PRO A 215 4.14 -9.52 15.35
N VAL A 216 4.17 -8.68 16.38
CA VAL A 216 4.19 -7.22 16.27
C VAL A 216 5.45 -6.69 16.93
N PHE A 217 6.18 -5.85 16.21
CA PHE A 217 7.38 -5.18 16.71
C PHE A 217 7.05 -4.21 17.84
N ALA A 218 7.90 -4.20 18.85
CA ALA A 218 7.91 -3.23 19.93
C ALA A 218 8.64 -1.95 19.50
N SER A 219 8.29 -0.80 20.11
CA SER A 219 9.15 0.38 20.06
C SER A 219 10.46 0.13 20.80
N SER A 220 11.61 0.39 20.17
CA SER A 220 12.95 0.22 20.80
C SER A 220 13.16 1.04 22.07
N ASN A 221 12.32 2.04 22.33
CA ASN A 221 12.36 2.80 23.58
C ASN A 221 11.65 2.10 24.77
N MET A 222 11.13 0.89 24.58
CA MET A 222 10.55 0.09 25.66
C MET A 222 11.58 -0.91 26.19
N ASP A 223 11.57 -1.13 27.50
CA ASP A 223 12.42 -2.15 28.13
C ASP A 223 12.17 -3.53 27.50
N GLY A 224 13.25 -4.22 27.11
CA GLY A 224 13.20 -5.55 26.47
C GLY A 224 12.75 -5.56 25.00
N ALA A 225 12.49 -4.40 24.38
CA ALA A 225 12.05 -4.34 22.99
C ALA A 225 13.10 -4.85 21.99
N ASP A 226 14.38 -4.56 22.23
CA ASP A 226 15.44 -4.91 21.27
C ASP A 226 15.64 -6.43 21.14
N GLU A 227 15.53 -7.18 22.25
CA GLU A 227 15.63 -8.64 22.23
C GLU A 227 14.43 -9.26 21.50
N ARG A 228 13.21 -8.85 21.86
CA ARG A 228 11.98 -9.28 21.18
C ARG A 228 12.02 -8.95 19.68
N ASN A 229 12.43 -7.74 19.32
CA ASN A 229 12.47 -7.31 17.94
C ASN A 229 13.52 -8.09 17.16
N ARG A 230 14.68 -8.39 17.75
CA ARG A 230 15.72 -9.22 17.12
C ARG A 230 15.19 -10.59 16.72
N GLU A 231 14.47 -11.27 17.63
CA GLU A 231 13.84 -12.56 17.32
C GLU A 231 12.86 -12.48 16.14
N LEU A 232 12.05 -11.41 16.09
CA LEU A 232 11.12 -11.18 14.98
C LEU A 232 11.84 -10.86 13.66
N PHE A 233 12.91 -10.06 13.70
CA PHE A 233 13.72 -9.77 12.52
C PHE A 233 14.38 -11.04 11.98
N ASP A 234 15.01 -11.84 12.84
CA ASP A 234 15.69 -13.07 12.46
C ASP A 234 14.72 -14.13 11.91
N LYS A 235 13.49 -14.19 12.46
CA LYS A 235 12.48 -15.17 12.05
C LYS A 235 11.74 -14.78 10.77
N TYR A 236 11.41 -13.51 10.59
CA TYR A 236 10.44 -13.09 9.57
C TYR A 236 10.98 -12.14 8.52
N VAL A 237 12.00 -11.33 8.82
CA VAL A 237 12.40 -10.21 7.93
C VAL A 237 13.75 -10.46 7.28
N ILE A 238 14.77 -10.76 8.09
CA ILE A 238 16.12 -11.03 7.62
C ILE A 238 16.18 -12.51 7.24
N LYS A 239 16.10 -12.81 5.94
CA LYS A 239 16.36 -14.17 5.46
C LYS A 239 17.85 -14.46 5.66
N THR A 240 18.20 -15.12 6.76
CA THR A 240 19.56 -15.63 6.96
C THR A 240 19.82 -16.68 5.89
N VAL A 241 20.72 -16.38 4.95
CA VAL A 241 21.22 -17.37 4.00
C VAL A 241 21.90 -18.46 4.84
N LYS A 242 21.31 -19.65 4.89
CA LYS A 242 21.97 -20.85 5.41
C LYS A 242 22.85 -21.47 4.33
#